data_AF-A0A2Y9RSC2-F1
#
_entry.id   AF-A0A2Y9RSC2-F1
#
_cell.length_a   1.000
_cell.length_b   1.000
_cell.length_c   1.000
_cell.angle_alpha   90.00
_cell.angle_beta   90.00
_cell.angle_gamma   90.00
#
_symmetry.space_group_name_H-M   'P 1'
#
loop_
_entity.id
_entity.type
_entity.pdbx_description
1 polymer ?
#
loop_
_entity_poly.entity_id
_entity_poly.type
_entity_poly.pdbx_seq_one_letter_code
_entity_poly.pdbx_strand_id
1 'polypeptide(L)'
;MITAEEAASAPGAPGRAEPAWPWKGAPVHALVQRIHQLQAERAQAFRRLEEAHRQYVRSGPHYDFPRYRGSVHKVTQAFAAASREVLALEAELAGPRAQPLLAGHVRALQQLEQTRLATVALLQLMGAPELRGQEDASQMHQLKMNSHPLL
;
A
#
# COMPACT_ATOMS: atom_id res chain seq x y z
N MET A 1 -50.93 7.10 -21.54
CA MET A 1 -51.34 6.48 -20.27
C MET A 1 -50.21 5.58 -19.80
N ILE A 2 -49.58 5.92 -18.68
CA ILE A 2 -48.54 5.12 -18.02
C ILE A 2 -49.10 4.77 -16.64
N THR A 3 -49.18 3.48 -16.33
CA THR A 3 -49.46 2.91 -15.00
C THR A 3 -48.25 2.03 -14.68
N ALA A 4 -47.41 2.38 -13.69
CA ALA A 4 -47.51 2.04 -12.25
C ALA A 4 -47.46 0.51 -12.04
N GLU A 5 -46.67 -0.12 -11.17
CA GLU A 5 -45.60 0.24 -10.24
C GLU A 5 -45.01 -1.12 -9.78
N GLU A 6 -43.76 -1.11 -9.32
CA GLU A 6 -43.19 -2.07 -8.36
C GLU A 6 -42.89 -3.52 -8.79
N ALA A 7 -41.59 -3.85 -8.81
CA ALA A 7 -41.08 -4.98 -8.03
C ALA A 7 -39.56 -4.90 -7.86
N ALA A 8 -39.17 -4.71 -6.60
CA ALA A 8 -37.97 -5.29 -5.96
C ALA A 8 -36.58 -4.80 -6.41
N SER A 9 -36.21 -3.66 -5.81
CA SER A 9 -35.10 -3.59 -4.85
C SER A 9 -34.16 -4.82 -4.84
N ALA A 10 -33.08 -4.74 -5.62
CA ALA A 10 -31.95 -5.63 -5.46
C ALA A 10 -31.14 -5.20 -4.22
N PRO A 11 -30.77 -6.12 -3.31
CA PRO A 11 -30.14 -5.78 -2.05
C PRO A 11 -28.76 -5.19 -2.33
N GLY A 12 -28.55 -3.97 -1.82
CA GLY A 12 -27.26 -3.31 -1.84
C GLY A 12 -26.17 -4.27 -1.36
N ALA A 13 -25.09 -4.33 -2.14
CA ALA A 13 -23.86 -4.99 -1.74
C ALA A 13 -23.57 -4.61 -0.27
N PRO A 14 -23.19 -5.57 0.60
CA PRO A 14 -22.89 -5.26 1.98
C PRO A 14 -21.82 -4.18 1.98
N GLY A 15 -22.22 -2.97 2.38
CA GLY A 15 -21.33 -1.83 2.48
C GLY A 15 -20.14 -2.31 3.28
N ARG A 16 -18.98 -2.34 2.62
CA ARG A 16 -17.72 -2.72 3.25
C ARG A 16 -17.58 -1.78 4.44
N ALA A 17 -17.92 -2.27 5.64
CA ALA A 17 -17.98 -1.44 6.83
C ALA A 17 -16.61 -0.76 6.93
N GLU A 18 -16.59 0.57 6.85
CA GLU A 18 -15.35 1.30 7.07
C GLU A 18 -14.76 0.81 8.38
N PRO A 19 -13.44 0.53 8.43
CA PRO A 19 -12.81 0.20 9.69
C PRO A 19 -13.18 1.29 10.70
N ALA A 20 -13.68 0.89 11.87
CA ALA A 20 -13.86 1.83 12.97
C ALA A 20 -12.47 2.31 13.40
N TRP A 21 -12.02 3.41 12.81
CA TRP A 21 -10.69 3.92 13.07
C TRP A 21 -10.59 4.39 14.52
N PRO A 22 -9.54 3.99 15.25
CA PRO A 22 -9.39 4.34 16.67
C PRO A 22 -9.26 5.86 16.88
N TRP A 23 -8.91 6.61 15.83
CA TRP A 23 -8.74 8.06 15.86
C TRP A 23 -10.00 8.86 15.46
N LYS A 24 -11.13 8.22 15.10
CA LYS A 24 -12.34 8.90 14.55
C LYS A 24 -12.99 9.92 15.52
N GLY A 25 -12.64 9.90 16.81
CA GLY A 25 -13.01 10.91 17.81
C GLY A 25 -11.83 11.59 18.52
N ALA A 26 -10.60 11.26 18.14
CA ALA A 26 -9.40 11.75 18.82
C ALA A 26 -9.10 13.22 18.44
N PRO A 27 -8.40 14.02 19.27
CA PRO A 27 -8.03 15.39 18.91
C PRO A 27 -7.05 15.44 17.73
N VAL A 28 -6.96 16.59 17.02
CA VAL A 28 -6.11 16.73 15.81
C VAL A 28 -4.66 16.33 16.04
N HIS A 29 -4.07 16.66 17.20
CA HIS A 29 -2.70 16.26 17.51
C HIS A 29 -2.52 14.72 17.54
N ALA A 30 -3.55 13.96 17.94
CA ALA A 30 -3.49 12.51 17.93
C ALA A 30 -3.50 11.94 16.51
N LEU A 31 -4.21 12.58 15.58
CA LEU A 31 -4.17 12.23 14.15
C LEU A 31 -2.77 12.48 13.58
N VAL A 32 -2.15 13.61 13.92
CA VAL A 32 -0.76 13.93 13.53
C VAL A 32 0.22 12.89 14.09
N GLN A 33 0.09 12.53 15.37
CA GLN A 33 0.91 11.46 15.98
C GLN A 33 0.71 10.12 15.28
N ARG A 34 -0.53 9.77 14.90
CA ARG A 34 -0.80 8.55 14.15
C ARG A 34 -0.13 8.58 12.77
N ILE A 35 -0.14 9.71 12.07
CA ILE A 35 0.57 9.87 10.80
C ILE A 35 2.07 9.62 10.98
N HIS A 36 2.70 10.17 12.02
CA HIS A 36 4.11 9.90 12.33
C HIS A 36 4.38 8.42 12.57
N GLN A 37 3.51 7.76 13.35
CA GLN A 37 3.62 6.33 13.60
C GLN A 37 3.52 5.51 12.29
N LEU A 38 2.59 5.87 11.40
CA LEU A 38 2.46 5.23 10.09
C LEU A 38 3.70 5.44 9.20
N GLN A 39 4.37 6.58 9.30
CA GLN A 39 5.66 6.78 8.61
C GLN A 39 6.77 5.90 9.20
N ALA A 40 6.82 5.73 10.52
CA ALA A 40 7.77 4.83 11.16
C ALA A 40 7.55 3.37 10.74
N GLU A 41 6.28 2.93 10.66
CA GLU A 41 5.89 1.60 10.17
C GLU A 41 6.33 1.39 8.73
N ARG A 42 6.09 2.37 7.84
CA ARG A 42 6.55 2.33 6.44
C ARG A 42 8.06 2.32 6.30
N ALA A 43 8.77 3.14 7.07
CA ALA A 43 10.23 3.13 7.08
C ALA A 43 10.78 1.76 7.52
N GLN A 44 10.13 1.10 8.48
CA GLN A 44 10.48 -0.27 8.88
C GLN A 44 10.17 -1.28 7.77
N ALA A 45 9.04 -1.14 7.07
CA ALA A 45 8.69 -1.99 5.93
C ALA A 45 9.71 -1.87 4.78
N PHE A 46 10.17 -0.65 4.46
CA PHE A 46 11.26 -0.44 3.51
C PHE A 46 12.57 -1.13 3.92
N ARG A 47 12.98 -1.00 5.20
CA ARG A 47 14.18 -1.69 5.69
C ARG A 47 14.07 -3.21 5.56
N ARG A 48 12.90 -3.77 5.87
CA ARG A 48 12.65 -5.22 5.72
C ARG A 48 12.72 -5.65 4.25
N LEU A 49 12.19 -4.84 3.34
CA LEU A 49 12.24 -5.11 1.90
C LEU A 49 13.69 -5.11 1.39
N GLU A 50 14.46 -4.11 1.78
CA GLU A 50 15.86 -3.98 1.41
C GLU A 50 16.69 -5.17 1.91
N GLU A 51 16.49 -5.56 3.17
CA GLU A 51 17.17 -6.72 3.75
C GLU A 51 16.78 -8.03 3.07
N ALA A 52 15.48 -8.23 2.79
CA ALA A 52 15.02 -9.41 2.06
C ALA A 52 15.62 -9.48 0.65
N HIS A 53 15.74 -8.34 -0.03
CA HIS A 53 16.37 -8.26 -1.35
C HIS A 53 17.87 -8.56 -1.30
N ARG A 54 18.60 -8.00 -0.32
CA ARG A 54 20.03 -8.32 -0.12
C ARG A 54 20.24 -9.80 0.17
N GLN A 55 19.40 -10.42 1.00
CA GLN A 55 19.48 -11.86 1.29
C GLN A 55 19.20 -12.69 0.03
N TYR A 56 18.19 -12.31 -0.75
CA TYR A 56 17.86 -12.96 -2.02
C TYR A 56 19.05 -12.93 -3.00
N VAL A 57 19.63 -11.75 -3.26
CA VAL A 57 20.79 -11.62 -4.15
C VAL A 57 21.99 -12.41 -3.63
N ARG A 58 22.26 -12.39 -2.32
CA ARG A 58 23.37 -13.14 -1.70
C ARG A 58 23.17 -14.66 -1.68
N SER A 59 21.94 -15.15 -1.88
CA SER A 59 21.65 -16.60 -1.88
C SER A 59 22.07 -17.32 -3.17
N GLY A 60 22.56 -16.58 -4.18
CA GLY A 60 23.08 -17.17 -5.41
C GLY A 60 24.18 -18.21 -5.16
N PRO A 61 24.25 -19.30 -5.96
CA PRO A 61 23.42 -19.58 -7.15
C PRO A 61 22.06 -20.24 -6.85
N HIS A 62 21.77 -20.61 -5.59
CA HIS A 62 20.53 -21.29 -5.19
C HIS A 62 19.51 -20.28 -4.64
N TYR A 63 18.99 -19.43 -5.52
CA TYR A 63 18.06 -18.38 -5.14
C TYR A 63 16.81 -18.92 -4.44
N ASP A 64 16.53 -18.44 -3.23
CA ASP A 64 15.30 -18.76 -2.49
C ASP A 64 14.18 -17.75 -2.82
N PHE A 65 13.65 -17.88 -4.04
CA PHE A 65 12.57 -17.03 -4.52
C PHE A 65 11.27 -17.16 -3.71
N PRO A 66 10.81 -18.34 -3.26
CA PRO A 66 9.61 -18.46 -2.42
C PRO A 66 9.70 -17.63 -1.13
N ARG A 67 10.86 -17.66 -0.45
CA ARG A 67 11.08 -16.86 0.76
C ARG A 67 11.12 -15.36 0.46
N TYR A 68 11.78 -14.95 -0.62
CA TYR A 68 11.81 -13.56 -1.05
C TYR A 68 10.40 -13.04 -1.38
N ARG A 69 9.64 -13.78 -2.20
CA ARG A 69 8.25 -13.46 -2.55
C ARG A 69 7.36 -13.35 -1.31
N GLY A 70 7.50 -14.25 -0.34
CA GLY A 70 6.77 -14.20 0.93
C GLY A 70 7.08 -12.92 1.72
N SER A 71 8.34 -12.47 1.69
CA SER A 71 8.78 -11.23 2.35
C SER A 71 8.22 -9.99 1.64
N VAL A 72 8.29 -9.95 0.31
CA VAL A 72 7.68 -8.88 -0.51
C VAL A 72 6.19 -8.79 -0.23
N HIS A 73 5.47 -9.92 -0.20
CA HIS A 73 4.03 -9.92 0.04
C HIS A 73 3.67 -9.32 1.41
N LYS A 74 4.38 -9.71 2.48
CA LYS A 74 4.17 -9.14 3.83
C LYS A 74 4.43 -7.64 3.87
N VAL A 75 5.49 -7.18 3.19
CA VAL A 75 5.81 -5.76 3.07
C VAL A 75 4.71 -5.02 2.31
N THR A 76 4.25 -5.53 1.17
CA THR A 76 3.17 -4.93 0.37
C THR A 76 1.88 -4.80 1.18
N GLN A 77 1.51 -5.82 1.96
CA GLN A 77 0.34 -5.74 2.85
C GLN A 77 0.50 -4.63 3.91
N ALA A 78 1.67 -4.51 4.52
CA ALA A 78 1.95 -3.46 5.50
C ALA A 78 1.85 -2.06 4.89
N PHE A 79 2.43 -1.85 3.70
CA PHE A 79 2.29 -0.60 2.97
C PHE A 79 0.83 -0.30 2.62
N ALA A 80 0.09 -1.28 2.10
CA ALA A 80 -1.32 -1.11 1.73
C ALA A 80 -2.18 -0.75 2.95
N ALA A 81 -1.95 -1.40 4.10
CA ALA A 81 -2.64 -1.08 5.35
C ALA A 81 -2.35 0.37 5.80
N ALA A 82 -1.07 0.75 5.82
CA ALA A 82 -0.66 2.10 6.19
C ALA A 82 -1.24 3.15 5.21
N SER A 83 -1.25 2.89 3.91
CA SER A 83 -1.82 3.79 2.90
C SER A 83 -3.31 4.00 3.06
N ARG A 84 -4.08 2.94 3.31
CA ARG A 84 -5.52 3.08 3.58
C ARG A 84 -5.79 3.96 4.79
N GLU A 85 -5.04 3.77 5.87
CA GLU A 85 -5.22 4.57 7.07
C GLU A 85 -4.82 6.03 6.87
N VAL A 86 -3.71 6.31 6.17
CA VAL A 86 -3.32 7.70 5.89
C VAL A 86 -4.32 8.39 4.96
N LEU A 87 -4.90 7.71 3.98
CA LEU A 87 -5.96 8.28 3.13
C LEU A 87 -7.21 8.62 3.96
N ALA A 88 -7.58 7.76 4.90
CA ALA A 88 -8.68 8.05 5.82
C ALA A 88 -8.36 9.24 6.75
N LEU A 89 -7.12 9.34 7.26
CA LEU A 89 -6.66 10.48 8.04
C LEU A 89 -6.64 11.79 7.22
N GLU A 90 -6.23 11.73 5.95
CA GLU A 90 -6.29 12.88 5.04
C GLU A 90 -7.74 13.35 4.85
N ALA A 91 -8.67 12.43 4.59
CA ALA A 91 -10.09 12.74 4.41
C ALA A 91 -10.72 13.34 5.68
N GLU A 92 -10.39 12.79 6.85
CA GLU A 92 -10.82 13.29 8.15
C GLU A 92 -10.31 14.73 8.40
N LEU A 93 -9.03 14.98 8.09
CA LEU A 93 -8.43 16.30 8.23
C LEU A 93 -9.05 17.32 7.25
N ALA A 94 -9.28 16.92 5.99
CA ALA A 94 -9.83 17.80 4.97
C ALA A 94 -11.31 18.14 5.21
N GLY A 95 -12.10 17.16 5.69
CA GLY A 95 -13.54 17.29 5.89
C GLY A 95 -13.90 17.64 7.34
N PRO A 96 -14.23 16.65 8.19
CA PRO A 96 -14.76 16.87 9.55
C PRO A 96 -13.95 17.83 10.43
N ARG A 97 -12.63 17.85 10.29
CA ARG A 97 -11.73 18.69 11.10
C ARG A 97 -11.52 20.08 10.53
N ALA A 98 -11.91 20.32 9.27
CA ALA A 98 -11.65 21.55 8.54
C ALA A 98 -10.18 22.02 8.62
N GLN A 99 -9.24 21.07 8.46
CA GLN A 99 -7.78 21.28 8.45
C GLN A 99 -7.18 21.03 7.05
N PRO A 100 -7.56 21.81 6.01
CA PRO A 100 -7.13 21.55 4.63
C PRO A 100 -5.62 21.68 4.41
N LEU A 101 -4.93 22.54 5.17
CA LEU A 101 -3.47 22.67 5.10
C LEU A 101 -2.76 21.40 5.60
N LEU A 102 -3.21 20.83 6.73
CA LEU A 102 -2.66 19.57 7.24
C LEU A 102 -2.97 18.42 6.28
N ALA A 103 -4.18 18.35 5.73
CA ALA A 103 -4.52 17.36 4.72
C ALA A 103 -3.64 17.49 3.46
N GLY A 104 -3.35 18.72 3.02
CA GLY A 104 -2.43 18.98 1.92
C GLY A 104 -1.01 18.46 2.18
N HIS A 105 -0.50 18.63 3.40
CA HIS A 105 0.79 18.05 3.79
C HIS A 105 0.78 16.52 3.82
N VAL A 106 -0.31 15.91 4.30
CA VAL A 106 -0.48 14.45 4.28
C VAL A 106 -0.50 13.91 2.86
N ARG A 107 -1.17 14.61 1.93
CA ARG A 107 -1.17 14.26 0.51
C ARG A 107 0.22 14.35 -0.10
N ALA A 108 0.95 15.44 0.14
CA ALA A 108 2.32 15.61 -0.35
C ALA A 108 3.23 14.49 0.19
N LEU A 109 3.06 14.10 1.45
CA LEU A 109 3.76 12.98 2.07
C LEU A 109 3.43 11.64 1.38
N GLN A 110 2.17 11.38 1.01
CA GLN A 110 1.82 10.19 0.21
C GLN A 110 2.51 10.16 -1.15
N GLN A 111 2.60 11.31 -1.84
CA GLN A 111 3.27 11.41 -3.14
C GLN A 111 4.77 11.08 -3.01
N LEU A 112 5.44 11.63 -1.99
CA LEU A 112 6.85 11.32 -1.71
C LEU A 112 7.05 9.82 -1.40
N GLU A 113 6.16 9.21 -0.63
CA GLU A 113 6.21 7.77 -0.34
C GLU A 113 6.02 6.93 -1.61
N GLN A 114 5.14 7.34 -2.53
CA GLN A 114 4.96 6.67 -3.82
C GLN A 114 6.20 6.80 -4.70
N THR A 115 6.80 8.00 -4.79
CA THR A 115 8.06 8.21 -5.50
C THR A 115 9.17 7.33 -4.92
N ARG A 116 9.30 7.30 -3.59
CA ARG A 116 10.29 6.45 -2.91
C ARG A 116 10.12 4.99 -3.26
N LEU A 117 8.89 4.46 -3.23
CA LEU A 117 8.61 3.07 -3.58
C LEU A 117 9.04 2.75 -5.02
N ALA A 118 8.71 3.64 -5.97
CA ALA A 118 9.11 3.49 -7.38
C ALA A 118 10.64 3.52 -7.54
N THR A 119 11.32 4.46 -6.89
CA THR A 119 12.80 4.55 -6.93
C THR A 119 13.45 3.29 -6.34
N VAL A 120 12.95 2.77 -5.21
CA VAL A 120 13.47 1.53 -4.61
C VAL A 120 13.31 0.34 -5.57
N ALA A 121 12.14 0.21 -6.21
CA ALA A 121 11.92 -0.87 -7.18
C ALA A 121 12.88 -0.79 -8.37
N LEU A 122 13.14 0.43 -8.89
CA LEU A 122 14.11 0.64 -9.96
C LEU A 122 15.54 0.28 -9.53
N LEU A 123 15.96 0.67 -8.33
CA LEU A 123 17.28 0.34 -7.79
C LEU A 123 17.47 -1.18 -7.65
N GLN A 124 16.45 -1.89 -7.16
CA GLN A 124 16.48 -3.35 -7.05
C GLN A 124 16.59 -4.04 -8.42
N LEU A 125 15.91 -3.50 -9.43
CA LEU A 125 16.01 -4.02 -10.81
C LEU A 125 17.41 -3.80 -11.43
N MET A 126 18.08 -2.69 -11.11
CA MET A 126 19.43 -2.40 -11.60
C MET A 126 20.52 -3.19 -10.86
N GLY A 127 20.34 -3.44 -9.55
CA GLY A 127 21.29 -4.17 -8.71
C GLY A 127 21.29 -5.69 -8.91
N ALA A 128 20.41 -6.21 -9.78
CA ALA A 128 20.21 -7.63 -10.05
C ALA A 128 20.30 -7.98 -11.56
N PRO A 129 21.36 -7.59 -12.30
CA PRO A 129 21.44 -7.83 -13.73
C PRO A 129 21.56 -9.32 -14.10
N GLU A 130 22.19 -10.14 -13.26
CA GLU A 130 22.36 -11.59 -13.47
C GLU A 130 21.06 -12.38 -13.30
N LEU A 131 20.10 -11.85 -12.53
CA LEU A 131 18.78 -12.43 -12.36
C LEU A 131 17.91 -12.26 -13.62
N ARG A 132 18.17 -11.24 -14.45
CA ARG A 132 17.44 -11.04 -15.72
C ARG A 132 17.59 -12.21 -16.71
N GLY A 133 18.72 -12.91 -16.69
CA GLY A 133 19.00 -14.00 -17.64
C GLY A 133 18.35 -15.35 -17.28
N GLN A 134 17.92 -15.52 -16.02
CA GLN A 134 17.34 -16.78 -15.52
C GLN A 134 15.83 -16.65 -15.19
N GLU A 135 15.32 -15.42 -15.08
CA GLU A 135 13.92 -15.07 -14.85
C GLU A 135 13.05 -15.09 -16.13
N ASP A 136 13.65 -15.38 -17.28
CA ASP A 136 13.03 -15.19 -18.59
C ASP A 136 11.85 -16.16 -18.82
N ALA A 137 10.76 -15.58 -19.27
CA ALA A 137 9.48 -16.17 -19.67
C ALA A 137 8.45 -16.57 -18.59
N SER A 138 8.71 -17.49 -17.64
CA SER A 138 7.57 -18.13 -16.93
C SER A 138 7.16 -17.51 -15.59
N GLN A 139 8.08 -16.93 -14.81
CA GLN A 139 7.80 -16.53 -13.42
C GLN A 139 7.44 -15.04 -13.26
N MET A 140 8.02 -14.15 -14.09
CA MET A 140 7.63 -12.74 -14.11
C MET A 140 6.17 -12.52 -14.59
N HIS A 141 5.63 -13.41 -15.44
CA HIS A 141 4.24 -13.33 -15.89
C HIS A 141 3.24 -13.50 -14.73
N GLN A 142 3.59 -14.29 -13.70
CA GLN A 142 2.75 -14.46 -12.51
C GLN A 142 2.74 -13.24 -11.58
N LEU A 143 3.83 -12.48 -11.51
CA LEU A 143 3.87 -11.21 -10.76
C LEU A 143 2.96 -10.15 -11.40
N LYS A 144 2.85 -10.17 -12.73
CA LYS A 144 2.01 -9.23 -13.50
C LYS A 144 0.53 -9.59 -13.47
N MET A 145 0.19 -10.88 -13.42
CA MET A 145 -1.19 -11.38 -13.28
C MET A 145 -1.76 -11.16 -11.87
N ASN A 146 -0.93 -11.26 -10.83
CA ASN A 146 -1.37 -11.10 -9.43
C ASN A 146 -1.35 -9.63 -8.94
N SER A 147 -0.89 -8.71 -9.79
CA SER A 147 -0.94 -7.26 -9.56
C SER A 147 -2.09 -6.66 -10.37
N HIS A 148 -3.32 -7.11 -10.11
CA HIS A 148 -4.49 -6.34 -10.55
C HIS A 148 -4.53 -5.02 -9.76
N PRO A 149 -4.82 -3.89 -10.43
CA PRO A 149 -4.91 -2.60 -9.77
C PRO A 149 -6.15 -2.62 -8.87
N LEU A 150 -5.93 -2.66 -7.57
CA LEU A 150 -6.93 -2.18 -6.62
C LEU A 150 -6.88 -0.65 -6.67
N LEU A 151 -7.54 -0.11 -7.71
CA LEU A 151 -8.28 1.15 -7.56
C LEU A 151 -9.48 0.88 -6.64
#